data_AF-A0A094EPR8-F1
#
_entry.id   AF-A0A094EPR8-F1
#
_cell.length_a   1.000
_cell.length_b   1.000
_cell.length_c   1.000
_cell.angle_alpha   90.00
_cell.angle_beta   90.00
_cell.angle_gamma   90.00
#
_symmetry.space_group_name_H-M   'P 1'
#
loop_
_entity.id
_entity.type
_entity.pdbx_description
1 polymer ?
#
loop_
_entity_poly.entity_id
_entity_poly.type
_entity_poly.pdbx_seq_one_letter_code
_entity_poly.pdbx_strand_id
1 'polypeptide(L)'
;MEGGEKLPLPLGMLGSEGIYDIPSLVERNKHPFYREFVVSAFGPSEATWAAASPRQAATGSKLWEKTEVLIISHSDDDEYVEKEQSTDMLEHIKATKKDGQGQAVYLPAEGKHDEIHEKGVEMARIVGTGLEMVWVVGWGASWEDVRGGRM
;
A
#
# COMPACT_ATOMS: atom_id res chain seq x y z
N MET A 1 -3.36 30.97 -19.33
CA MET A 1 -3.82 29.57 -19.29
C MET A 1 -4.53 29.42 -17.96
N GLU A 2 -5.86 29.42 -17.96
CA GLU A 2 -6.64 29.10 -16.76
C GLU A 2 -6.27 27.66 -16.36
N GLY A 3 -5.66 27.54 -15.18
CA GLY A 3 -5.22 26.27 -14.62
C GLY A 3 -6.44 25.41 -14.32
N GLY A 4 -6.43 24.16 -14.78
CA GLY A 4 -7.45 23.18 -14.43
C GLY A 4 -7.61 23.07 -12.91
N GLU A 5 -8.81 22.70 -12.47
CA GLU A 5 -9.12 22.51 -11.05
C GLU A 5 -8.07 21.62 -10.38
N LYS A 6 -7.64 22.03 -9.19
CA LYS A 6 -6.74 21.24 -8.35
C LYS A 6 -7.48 19.97 -7.93
N LEU A 7 -7.01 18.82 -8.41
CA LEU A 7 -7.58 17.52 -8.04
C LEU A 7 -7.54 17.33 -6.51
N PRO A 8 -8.60 16.75 -5.92
CA PRO A 8 -8.60 16.42 -4.50
C PRO A 8 -7.52 15.39 -4.21
N LEU A 9 -6.87 15.52 -3.04
CA LEU A 9 -5.95 14.49 -2.56
C LEU A 9 -6.77 13.35 -1.94
N PRO A 10 -6.38 12.08 -2.15
CA PRO A 10 -7.05 10.96 -1.50
C PRO A 10 -6.85 11.04 0.02
N LEU A 11 -7.92 10.76 0.76
CA LEU A 11 -7.87 10.66 2.23
C LEU A 11 -7.34 9.31 2.71
N GLY A 12 -7.48 8.28 1.88
CA GLY A 12 -7.03 6.92 2.15
C GLY A 12 -6.29 6.33 0.96
N MET A 13 -5.27 5.52 1.26
CA MET A 13 -4.58 4.69 0.29
C MET A 13 -4.41 3.28 0.87
N LEU A 14 -4.58 2.28 0.01
CA LEU A 14 -4.44 0.87 0.33
C LEU A 14 -3.40 0.27 -0.62
N GLY A 15 -2.35 -0.31 -0.05
CA GLY A 15 -1.50 -1.27 -0.76
C GLY A 15 -1.90 -2.69 -0.37
N SER A 16 -2.19 -3.54 -1.35
CA SER A 16 -2.56 -4.95 -1.15
C SER A 16 -1.60 -5.81 -1.95
N GLU A 17 -1.00 -6.82 -1.33
CA GLU A 17 -0.08 -7.78 -1.98
C GLU A 17 1.01 -7.10 -2.86
N GLY A 18 1.53 -5.97 -2.37
CA GLY A 18 2.32 -5.05 -3.20
C GLY A 18 3.83 -5.35 -3.23
N ILE A 19 4.46 -5.00 -4.36
CA ILE A 19 5.92 -4.91 -4.49
C ILE A 19 6.35 -3.46 -4.23
N TYR A 20 7.17 -3.23 -3.22
CA TYR A 20 7.58 -1.89 -2.78
C TYR A 20 9.09 -1.62 -2.92
N ASP A 21 9.88 -2.68 -3.06
CA ASP A 21 11.34 -2.65 -3.17
C ASP A 21 11.80 -3.74 -4.15
N ILE A 22 11.96 -3.36 -5.41
CA ILE A 22 12.28 -4.29 -6.51
C ILE A 22 13.66 -4.93 -6.33
N PRO A 23 14.73 -4.20 -5.94
CA PRO A 23 16.00 -4.84 -5.61
C PRO A 23 15.87 -5.95 -4.56
N SER A 24 15.12 -5.73 -3.48
CA SER A 24 14.96 -6.74 -2.43
C SER A 24 14.11 -7.93 -2.89
N LEU A 25 13.08 -7.72 -3.73
CA LEU A 25 12.29 -8.79 -4.35
C LEU A 25 13.21 -9.77 -5.10
N VAL A 26 14.10 -9.24 -5.95
CA VAL A 26 15.02 -10.05 -6.75
C VAL A 26 16.12 -10.68 -5.89
N GLU A 27 16.56 -10.01 -4.83
CA GLU A 27 17.57 -10.54 -3.91
C GLU A 27 17.03 -11.73 -3.11
N ARG A 28 15.82 -11.62 -2.56
CA ARG A 28 15.21 -12.61 -1.67
C ARG A 28 14.72 -13.84 -2.44
N ASN A 29 14.22 -13.65 -3.66
CA ASN A 29 13.67 -14.72 -4.46
C ASN A 29 14.70 -15.27 -5.46
N LYS A 30 15.16 -16.51 -5.23
CA LYS A 30 16.23 -17.14 -6.04
C LYS A 30 15.76 -17.74 -7.37
N HIS A 31 14.45 -17.83 -7.59
CA HIS A 31 13.92 -18.37 -8.84
C HIS A 31 14.19 -17.39 -10.00
N PRO A 32 14.76 -17.82 -11.15
CA PRO A 32 15.14 -16.92 -12.26
C PRO A 32 14.01 -16.03 -12.77
N PHE A 33 12.77 -16.53 -12.70
CA PHE A 33 11.55 -15.80 -13.05
C PHE A 33 11.51 -14.38 -12.49
N TYR A 34 11.87 -14.16 -11.22
CA TYR A 34 11.76 -12.83 -10.60
C TYR A 34 12.65 -11.80 -11.30
N ARG A 35 13.87 -12.21 -11.67
CA ARG A 35 14.78 -11.34 -12.39
C ARG A 35 14.31 -11.12 -13.82
N GLU A 36 13.85 -12.17 -14.49
CA GLU A 36 13.32 -12.06 -15.86
C GLU A 36 12.08 -11.17 -15.94
N PHE A 37 11.16 -11.31 -14.99
CA PHE A 37 9.98 -10.48 -14.82
C PHE A 37 10.37 -9.00 -14.64
N VAL A 38 11.28 -8.70 -13.72
CA VAL A 38 11.73 -7.33 -13.45
C VAL A 38 12.47 -6.73 -14.65
N VAL A 39 13.36 -7.49 -15.31
CA VAL A 39 14.07 -7.03 -16.52
C VAL A 39 13.08 -6.76 -17.65
N SER A 40 12.04 -7.58 -17.79
CA SER A 40 11.01 -7.39 -18.82
C SER A 40 10.17 -6.13 -18.56
N ALA A 41 9.89 -5.80 -17.29
CA ALA A 41 9.08 -4.65 -16.92
C ALA A 41 9.88 -3.32 -16.89
N PHE A 42 11.11 -3.33 -16.37
CA PHE A 42 11.88 -2.12 -16.07
C PHE A 42 13.22 -2.03 -16.82
N GLY A 43 13.55 -3.02 -17.64
CA GLY A 43 14.84 -3.14 -18.31
C GLY A 43 15.95 -3.67 -17.39
N PRO A 44 17.17 -3.88 -17.92
CA PRO A 44 18.26 -4.53 -17.19
C PRO A 44 18.98 -3.64 -16.17
N SER A 45 18.65 -2.35 -16.09
CA SER A 45 19.34 -1.39 -15.23
C SER A 45 18.80 -1.42 -13.80
N GLU A 46 19.59 -1.92 -12.84
CA GLU A 46 19.19 -1.96 -11.42
C GLU A 46 18.92 -0.57 -10.82
N ALA A 47 19.57 0.48 -11.35
CA ALA A 47 19.27 1.86 -10.95
C ALA A 47 17.82 2.25 -11.28
N THR A 48 17.25 1.69 -12.36
CA THR A 48 15.84 1.90 -12.71
C THR A 48 14.93 1.18 -11.72
N TRP A 49 15.33 0.00 -11.25
CA TRP A 49 14.57 -0.77 -10.26
C TRP A 49 14.49 -0.03 -8.92
N ALA A 50 15.61 0.51 -8.46
CA ALA A 50 15.67 1.36 -7.27
C ALA A 50 14.79 2.62 -7.44
N ALA A 51 14.90 3.31 -8.57
CA ALA A 51 14.11 4.52 -8.85
C ALA A 51 12.58 4.25 -8.94
N ALA A 52 12.19 3.05 -9.38
CA ALA A 52 10.80 2.62 -9.46
C ALA A 52 10.24 2.11 -8.13
N SER A 53 11.09 1.85 -7.13
CA SER A 53 10.69 1.25 -5.85
C SER A 53 10.07 2.28 -4.89
N PRO A 54 8.79 2.18 -4.51
CA PRO A 54 8.15 3.09 -3.57
C PRO A 54 8.91 3.29 -2.25
N ARG A 55 9.52 2.23 -1.72
CA ARG A 55 10.26 2.26 -0.45
C ARG A 55 11.57 3.06 -0.53
N GLN A 56 12.15 3.17 -1.73
CA GLN A 56 13.40 3.90 -1.96
C GLN A 56 13.15 5.34 -2.41
N ALA A 57 11.89 5.78 -2.44
CA ALA A 57 11.53 7.13 -2.81
C ALA A 57 12.13 8.17 -1.85
N ALA A 58 12.62 9.29 -2.41
CA ALA A 58 13.01 10.43 -1.60
C ALA A 58 11.80 11.00 -0.84
N THR A 59 11.98 11.22 0.47
CA THR A 59 10.99 11.86 1.34
C THR A 59 10.58 13.24 0.82
N GLY A 60 9.30 13.58 0.99
CA GLY A 60 8.70 14.85 0.58
C GLY A 60 8.13 14.85 -0.83
N SER A 61 8.37 13.77 -1.60
CA SER A 61 8.04 13.71 -3.02
C SER A 61 6.74 12.96 -3.32
N LYS A 62 6.23 12.17 -2.36
CA LYS A 62 5.14 11.22 -2.63
C LYS A 62 3.82 11.62 -1.99
N LEU A 63 2.74 11.27 -2.68
CA LEU A 63 1.37 11.58 -2.25
C LEU A 63 0.95 10.78 -1.02
N TRP A 64 1.45 9.54 -0.88
CA TRP A 64 1.16 8.68 0.27
C TRP A 64 1.60 9.35 1.58
N GLU A 65 2.72 10.09 1.59
CA GLU A 65 3.20 10.80 2.79
C GLU A 65 2.18 11.80 3.35
N LYS A 66 1.34 12.35 2.47
CA LYS A 66 0.31 13.35 2.79
C LYS A 66 -1.07 12.74 3.02
N THR A 67 -1.20 11.42 2.91
CA THR A 67 -2.48 10.73 3.06
C THR A 67 -2.77 10.49 4.55
N GLU A 68 -4.01 10.75 4.95
CA GLU A 68 -4.43 10.60 6.36
C GLU A 68 -4.51 9.14 6.77
N VAL A 69 -4.96 8.24 5.89
CA VAL A 69 -5.04 6.81 6.15
C VAL A 69 -4.21 6.03 5.14
N LEU A 70 -3.23 5.27 5.62
CA LEU A 70 -2.48 4.30 4.83
C LEU A 70 -2.70 2.91 5.39
N ILE A 71 -3.15 2.00 4.53
CA ILE A 71 -3.25 0.58 4.85
C ILE A 71 -2.25 -0.16 3.98
N ILE A 72 -1.43 -0.99 4.60
CA ILE A 72 -0.66 -2.03 3.92
C ILE A 72 -1.28 -3.37 4.33
N SER A 73 -1.69 -4.13 3.33
CA SER A 73 -2.33 -5.44 3.51
C SER A 73 -1.57 -6.49 2.73
N HIS A 74 -1.38 -7.64 3.38
CA HIS A 74 -0.65 -8.76 2.80
C HIS A 74 -1.08 -10.07 3.46
N SER A 75 -1.13 -11.14 2.67
CA SER A 75 -1.46 -12.47 3.14
C SER A 75 -0.23 -13.30 3.46
N ASP A 76 -0.32 -14.10 4.52
CA ASP A 76 0.71 -15.10 4.82
C ASP A 76 0.66 -16.30 3.84
N ASP A 77 -0.40 -16.39 3.01
CA ASP A 77 -0.58 -17.42 1.98
C ASP A 77 -0.12 -16.97 0.57
N ASP A 78 0.38 -15.75 0.41
CA ASP A 78 0.91 -15.23 -0.86
C ASP A 78 2.13 -16.05 -1.32
N GLU A 79 2.01 -16.68 -2.49
CA GLU A 79 3.06 -17.52 -3.06
C GLU A 79 4.04 -16.78 -4.01
N TYR A 80 3.80 -15.51 -4.29
CA TYR A 80 4.54 -14.74 -5.28
C TYR A 80 5.34 -13.58 -4.69
N VAL A 81 4.84 -12.91 -3.66
CA VAL A 81 5.49 -11.75 -3.06
C VAL A 81 5.72 -12.02 -1.59
N GLU A 82 6.95 -11.82 -1.11
CA GLU A 82 7.23 -12.04 0.29
C GLU A 82 6.66 -10.93 1.18
N LYS A 83 6.16 -11.30 2.36
CA LYS A 83 5.58 -10.40 3.36
C LYS A 83 6.48 -9.23 3.74
N GLU A 84 7.79 -9.43 3.68
CA GLU A 84 8.78 -8.41 3.97
C GLU A 84 8.64 -7.19 3.05
N GLN A 85 8.13 -7.32 1.82
CA GLN A 85 7.80 -6.15 0.98
C GLN A 85 6.84 -5.21 1.73
N SER A 86 5.78 -5.78 2.28
CA SER A 86 4.70 -5.06 2.95
C SER A 86 5.12 -4.54 4.33
N THR A 87 5.80 -5.36 5.14
CA THR A 87 6.24 -4.91 6.46
C THR A 87 7.31 -3.83 6.37
N ASP A 88 8.29 -3.99 5.47
CA ASP A 88 9.37 -3.02 5.30
C ASP A 88 8.86 -1.66 4.77
N MET A 89 7.83 -1.68 3.91
CA MET A 89 7.17 -0.47 3.44
C MET A 89 6.37 0.20 4.55
N LEU A 90 5.64 -0.57 5.36
CA LEU A 90 4.90 -0.01 6.49
C LEU A 90 5.83 0.63 7.52
N GLU A 91 6.96 0.02 7.82
CA GLU A 91 8.00 0.59 8.68
C GLU A 91 8.54 1.90 8.11
N HIS A 92 8.84 1.93 6.80
CA HIS A 92 9.28 3.15 6.12
C HIS A 92 8.25 4.29 6.19
N ILE A 93 6.97 3.97 5.98
CA ILE A 93 5.86 4.94 6.10
C ILE A 93 5.81 5.49 7.51
N LYS A 94 5.83 4.63 8.53
CA LYS A 94 5.77 5.03 9.94
C LYS A 94 6.95 5.89 10.36
N ALA A 95 8.15 5.58 9.85
CA ALA A 95 9.35 6.39 10.12
C ALA A 95 9.32 7.77 9.45
N THR A 96 8.57 7.91 8.35
CA THR A 96 8.47 9.15 7.58
C THR A 96 7.34 10.05 8.08
N LYS A 97 6.27 9.48 8.64
CA LYS A 97 5.17 10.25 9.25
C LYS A 97 5.62 10.88 10.57
N LYS A 98 5.35 12.17 10.75
CA LYS A 98 5.57 12.88 12.03
C LYS A 98 4.41 12.61 13.00
N ASP A 99 4.65 12.81 14.28
CA ASP A 99 3.61 12.72 15.31
C ASP A 99 2.38 13.57 14.92
N GLY A 100 1.21 12.94 14.93
CA GLY A 100 -0.07 13.57 14.55
C GLY A 100 -0.37 13.63 13.05
N GLN A 101 0.46 13.04 12.17
CA GLN A 101 0.20 13.01 10.72
C GLN A 101 -0.45 11.69 10.26
N GLY A 102 -1.77 11.61 10.35
CA GLY A 102 -2.54 10.45 9.89
C GLY A 102 -2.16 9.13 10.59
N GLN A 103 -2.64 8.01 10.05
CA GLN A 103 -2.40 6.67 10.55
C GLN A 103 -1.90 5.76 9.42
N ALA A 104 -0.93 4.90 9.75
CA ALA A 104 -0.47 3.83 8.89
C ALA A 104 -0.61 2.49 9.62
N VAL A 105 -1.40 1.58 9.05
CA VAL A 105 -1.73 0.30 9.68
C VAL A 105 -1.42 -0.89 8.79
N TYR A 106 -1.09 -2.00 9.44
CA TYR A 106 -1.05 -3.31 8.79
C TYR A 106 -2.43 -3.95 8.92
N LEU A 107 -2.96 -4.49 7.83
CA LEU A 107 -4.20 -5.28 7.84
C LEU A 107 -3.88 -6.66 7.25
N PRO A 108 -3.83 -7.75 8.04
CA PRO A 108 -3.59 -9.08 7.48
C PRO A 108 -4.67 -9.43 6.46
N ALA A 109 -4.25 -10.10 5.38
CA ALA A 109 -5.14 -10.67 4.38
C ALA A 109 -5.13 -12.20 4.42
N GLU A 110 -6.17 -12.84 3.91
CA GLU A 110 -6.29 -14.30 3.81
C GLU A 110 -6.47 -14.75 2.36
N GLY A 111 -5.70 -15.78 1.95
CA GLY A 111 -5.74 -16.35 0.62
C GLY A 111 -4.50 -16.06 -0.23
N LYS A 112 -4.38 -16.82 -1.32
CA LYS A 112 -3.30 -16.71 -2.30
C LYS A 112 -3.32 -15.37 -3.03
N HIS A 113 -2.19 -14.98 -3.62
CA HIS A 113 -1.99 -13.67 -4.27
C HIS A 113 -3.15 -13.32 -5.22
N ASP A 114 -3.41 -14.19 -6.21
CA ASP A 114 -4.46 -13.97 -7.20
C ASP A 114 -5.86 -14.23 -6.63
N GLU A 115 -5.99 -15.13 -5.65
CA GLU A 115 -7.27 -15.53 -5.07
C GLU A 115 -7.99 -14.35 -4.39
N ILE A 116 -7.23 -13.50 -3.70
CA ILE A 116 -7.75 -12.29 -3.05
C ILE A 116 -8.44 -11.37 -4.07
N HIS A 117 -7.86 -11.24 -5.26
CA HIS A 117 -8.39 -10.43 -6.35
C HIS A 117 -9.52 -11.12 -7.11
N GLU A 118 -9.38 -12.41 -7.42
CA GLU A 118 -10.35 -13.18 -8.22
C GLU A 118 -11.67 -13.40 -7.47
N LYS A 119 -11.60 -13.76 -6.18
CA LYS A 119 -12.79 -13.96 -5.35
C LYS A 119 -13.37 -12.64 -4.88
N GLY A 120 -12.52 -11.62 -4.66
CA GLY A 120 -12.90 -10.26 -4.28
C GLY A 120 -13.48 -10.09 -2.88
N VAL A 121 -13.83 -11.18 -2.18
CA VAL A 121 -14.39 -11.15 -0.81
C VAL A 121 -13.39 -10.51 0.15
N GLU A 122 -12.14 -10.95 0.09
CA GLU A 122 -11.11 -10.44 0.99
C GLU A 122 -10.71 -9.00 0.66
N MET A 123 -10.56 -8.68 -0.63
CA MET A 123 -10.36 -7.31 -1.09
C MET A 123 -11.50 -6.38 -0.63
N ALA A 124 -12.76 -6.82 -0.70
CA ALA A 124 -13.89 -6.04 -0.23
C ALA A 124 -13.85 -5.77 1.29
N ARG A 125 -13.41 -6.75 2.10
CA ARG A 125 -13.20 -6.58 3.55
C ARG A 125 -12.11 -5.55 3.84
N ILE A 126 -10.98 -5.63 3.13
CA ILE A 126 -9.84 -4.72 3.28
C ILE A 126 -10.24 -3.29 2.90
N VAL A 127 -10.91 -3.11 1.75
CA VAL A 127 -11.44 -1.81 1.31
C VAL A 127 -12.48 -1.26 2.28
N GLY A 128 -13.42 -2.10 2.75
CA GLY A 128 -14.42 -1.71 3.73
C GLY A 128 -13.77 -1.17 5.01
N THR A 129 -12.79 -1.89 5.55
CA THR A 129 -11.99 -1.44 6.71
C THR A 129 -11.32 -0.08 6.45
N GLY A 130 -10.78 0.12 5.24
CA GLY A 130 -10.20 1.39 4.83
C GLY A 130 -11.19 2.54 4.79
N LEU A 131 -12.40 2.31 4.30
CA LEU A 131 -13.47 3.30 4.31
C LEU A 131 -13.88 3.69 5.74
N GLU A 132 -14.01 2.70 6.64
CA GLU A 132 -14.31 2.97 8.04
C GLU A 132 -13.20 3.82 8.71
N MET A 133 -11.93 3.49 8.45
CA MET A 133 -10.80 4.27 8.97
C MET A 133 -10.76 5.68 8.41
N VAL A 134 -11.01 5.88 7.11
CA VAL A 134 -11.09 7.22 6.51
C VAL A 134 -12.21 8.03 7.15
N TRP A 135 -13.35 7.39 7.45
CA TRP A 135 -14.47 8.06 8.12
C TRP A 135 -14.08 8.63 9.48
N VAL A 136 -13.38 7.84 10.29
CA VAL A 136 -13.00 8.24 11.65
C VAL A 136 -11.76 9.13 11.68
N VAL A 137 -10.69 8.73 10.99
CA VAL A 137 -9.39 9.40 11.04
C VAL A 137 -9.34 10.59 10.08
N GLY A 138 -9.82 10.40 8.85
CA GLY A 138 -9.77 11.42 7.80
C GLY A 138 -10.82 12.52 7.99
N TRP A 139 -12.02 12.17 8.44
CA TRP A 139 -13.11 13.12 8.66
C TRP A 139 -13.39 13.48 10.13
N GLY A 140 -12.74 12.83 11.09
CA GLY A 140 -12.92 13.12 12.52
C GLY A 140 -14.28 12.70 13.07
N ALA A 141 -14.99 11.79 12.39
CA ALA A 141 -16.29 11.28 12.82
C ALA A 141 -16.14 10.16 13.88
N SER A 142 -17.25 9.73 14.49
CA SER A 142 -17.24 8.67 15.49
C SER A 142 -17.42 7.28 14.86
N TRP A 143 -16.94 6.23 15.54
CA TRP A 143 -17.22 4.84 15.13
C TRP A 143 -18.71 4.46 15.23
N GLU A 144 -19.49 5.19 16.03
CA GLU A 144 -20.94 4.99 16.17
C GLU A 144 -21.67 5.37 14.88
N ASP A 145 -21.16 6.37 14.15
CA ASP A 145 -21.69 6.81 12.86
C ASP A 145 -21.43 5.78 11.75
N VAL A 146 -20.31 5.05 11.83
CA VAL A 146 -19.89 4.04 10.84
C VAL A 146 -20.74 2.77 10.92
N ARG A 147 -21.06 2.33 12.14
CA ARG A 147 -21.71 1.02 12.39
C ARG A 147 -23.23 1.09 12.51
N GLY A 148 -23.82 2.27 12.26
CA GLY A 148 -25.25 2.48 12.35
C GLY A 148 -25.75 2.46 13.79
N GLY A 149 -25.57 3.58 14.50
CA GLY A 149 -26.64 4.03 15.38
C GLY A 149 -27.92 4.14 14.55
N ARG A 150 -28.96 3.38 14.88
CA ARG A 150 -30.28 3.50 14.24
C ARG A 150 -30.68 4.98 14.18
N MET A 151 -30.88 5.51 12.98
CA MET A 151 -31.90 6.54 12.78
C MET A 151 -33.27 5.87 12.77
#